data_AF-A0A170QD66-F1
#
_entry.id   AF-A0A170QD66-F1
#
_cell.length_a   1.000
_cell.length_b   1.000
_cell.length_c   1.000
_cell.angle_alpha   90.00
_cell.angle_beta   90.00
_cell.angle_gamma   90.00
#
_symmetry.space_group_name_H-M   'P 1'
#
loop_
_entity.id
_entity.type
_entity.pdbx_description
1 polymer ?
#
loop_
_entity_poly.entity_id
_entity_poly.type
_entity_poly.pdbx_seq_one_letter_code
_entity_poly.pdbx_strand_id
1 'polypeptide(L)' 'MLCDESKDTLQAYGVWGKKKFMGREYEGIFRNTYIIDEKGIIEKAYKKVDVKSHAQDILEDLQ' A
#
# COMPACT_ATOMS: atom_id res chain seq x y z
N MET A 1 -2.63 -10.19 -10.66
CA MET A 1 -2.08 -8.81 -10.60
C MET A 1 -2.98 -7.91 -11.43
N LEU A 2 -3.21 -6.69 -10.97
CA LEU A 2 -3.96 -5.65 -11.70
C LEU A 2 -2.95 -4.64 -12.25
N CYS A 3 -3.21 -4.09 -13.45
CA CYS A 3 -2.40 -3.02 -14.03
C CYS A 3 -3.13 -1.69 -13.87
N ASP A 4 -2.50 -0.70 -13.23
CA ASP A 4 -3.02 0.66 -13.06
C ASP A 4 -2.11 1.66 -13.80
N GLU A 5 -2.21 1.70 -15.13
CA GLU A 5 -1.33 2.51 -15.98
C GLU A 5 -1.59 4.03 -15.80
N SER A 6 -2.85 4.40 -15.58
CA SER A 6 -3.26 5.79 -15.32
C SER A 6 -2.84 6.28 -13.94
N LYS A 7 -2.61 5.34 -13.00
CA LYS A 7 -2.25 5.58 -11.59
C LYS A 7 -3.40 6.16 -10.76
N ASP A 8 -4.64 6.10 -11.26
CA ASP A 8 -5.80 6.68 -10.58
C ASP A 8 -6.07 5.97 -9.25
N THR A 9 -5.90 4.64 -9.23
CA THR A 9 -6.07 3.86 -8.00
C THR A 9 -4.95 4.19 -7.02
N LEU A 10 -3.70 4.24 -7.50
CA LEU A 10 -2.55 4.59 -6.65
C LEU A 10 -2.68 5.98 -6.01
N GLN A 11 -3.24 6.95 -6.74
CA GLN A 11 -3.52 8.29 -6.22
C GLN A 11 -4.69 8.29 -5.23
N ALA A 12 -5.80 7.62 -5.55
CA ALA A 12 -6.98 7.53 -4.68
C ALA A 12 -6.64 6.94 -3.30
N TYR A 13 -5.76 5.93 -3.26
CA TYR A 13 -5.30 5.30 -2.02
C TYR A 13 -4.16 6.06 -1.32
N GLY A 14 -3.68 7.18 -1.89
CA GLY A 14 -2.60 7.99 -1.34
C GLY A 14 -1.26 7.25 -1.29
N VAL A 15 -1.05 6.27 -2.17
CA VAL A 15 0.18 5.47 -2.23
C VAL A 15 1.18 5.96 -3.27
N TRP A 16 0.82 6.96 -4.09
CA TRP A 16 1.73 7.63 -4.99
C TRP A 16 2.30 8.91 -4.36
N GLY A 17 3.61 9.11 -4.43
CA GLY A 17 4.19 10.38 -4.01
C GLY A 17 5.70 10.47 -4.13
N LYS A 18 6.23 11.63 -3.73
CA LYS A 18 7.66 11.94 -3.80
C LYS A 18 8.46 11.13 -2.78
N LYS A 19 9.53 10.51 -3.25
CA LYS A 19 10.55 9.82 -2.47
C LYS A 19 11.89 10.50 -2.70
N LYS A 20 12.67 10.62 -1.64
CA LYS A 20 14.04 11.13 -1.70
C LYS A 20 14.99 9.98 -1.41
N PHE A 21 15.93 9.73 -2.31
CA PHE A 21 16.98 8.76 -2.09
C PHE A 21 18.28 9.27 -2.69
N MET A 22 19.34 9.23 -1.87
CA MET A 22 20.68 9.70 -2.23
C MET A 22 20.68 11.11 -2.88
N GLY A 23 19.93 12.05 -2.29
CA GLY A 23 19.85 13.43 -2.75
C GLY A 23 19.01 13.67 -4.01
N ARG A 24 18.44 12.62 -4.63
CA ARG A 24 17.53 12.71 -5.78
C ARG A 24 16.08 12.54 -5.32
N GLU A 25 15.18 13.34 -5.89
CA GLU A 25 13.74 13.21 -5.71
C GLU A 25 13.12 12.52 -6.93
N TYR A 26 12.25 11.55 -6.68
CA TYR A 26 11.48 10.86 -7.71
C TYR A 26 10.12 10.49 -7.15
N GLU A 27 9.13 10.38 -8.02
CA GLU A 27 7.83 9.85 -7.64
C GLU A 27 7.84 8.33 -7.68
N GLY A 28 7.13 7.69 -6.76
CA GLY A 28 6.98 6.26 -6.77
C GLY A 28 5.93 5.74 -5.80
N ILE A 29 5.68 4.44 -5.90
CA ILE A 29 4.63 3.75 -5.16
C ILE A 29 5.12 3.40 -3.75
N PHE A 30 4.43 3.84 -2.71
CA PHE A 30 4.60 3.36 -1.34
C PHE A 30 3.95 1.98 -1.18
N ARG A 31 4.68 1.04 -0.58
CA ARG A 31 4.16 -0.30 -0.29
C ARG A 31 3.22 -0.21 0.91
N ASN A 32 1.93 -0.24 0.62
CA ASN A 32 0.87 -0.30 1.60
C ASN A 32 -0.06 -1.47 1.28
N THR A 33 -0.72 -2.00 2.30
CA THR A 33 -1.77 -3.02 2.17
C THR A 33 -3.00 -2.55 2.92
N TYR A 34 -4.18 -2.84 2.39
CA TYR A 34 -5.45 -2.45 2.98
C TYR A 34 -6.35 -3.69 3.06
N ILE A 35 -7.02 -3.86 4.20
CA ILE A 35 -8.11 -4.82 4.37
C ILE A 35 -9.41 -4.04 4.23
N ILE A 36 -10.30 -4.50 3.36
CA ILE A 36 -11.55 -3.84 3.00
C ILE A 36 -12.68 -4.83 3.24
N ASP A 37 -13.72 -4.39 3.97
CA ASP A 37 -14.90 -5.21 4.25
C ASP A 37 -15.84 -5.32 3.04
N GLU A 38 -16.91 -6.11 3.17
CA GLU A 38 -17.93 -6.30 2.12
C GLU A 38 -18.70 -5.01 1.77
N LYS A 39 -18.64 -3.98 2.62
CA LYS A 39 -19.29 -2.68 2.41
C LYS A 39 -18.35 -1.68 1.73
N GLY A 40 -17.11 -2.07 1.44
CA GLY A 40 -16.10 -1.20 0.83
C GLY A 40 -15.40 -0.28 1.82
N ILE A 41 -15.50 -0.53 3.12
CA ILE A 41 -14.83 0.24 4.18
C ILE A 41 -13.46 -0.36 4.46
N ILE A 42 -12.43 0.49 4.53
CA ILE A 42 -11.09 0.08 4.93
C ILE A 42 -11.10 -0.19 6.44
N GLU A 43 -10.98 -1.45 6.85
CA GLU A 43 -10.91 -1.85 8.26
C GLU A 43 -9.50 -1.70 8.83
N LYS A 44 -8.47 -2.04 8.03
CA LYS A 44 -7.06 -1.90 8.42
C LYS A 44 -6.22 -1.39 7.25
N ALA A 45 -5.21 -0.58 7.58
CA ALA A 45 -4.25 -0.03 6.63
C ALA A 45 -2.82 -0.21 7.16
N TYR A 46 -2.02 -1.00 6.45
CA TYR A 46 -0.62 -1.28 6.77
C TYR A 46 0.28 -0.40 5.91
N LYS A 47 1.18 0.34 6.55
CA LYS A 47 2.13 1.25 5.88
C LYS A 47 3.55 0.88 6.30
N LYS A 48 4.51 0.94 5.37
CA LYS A 48 5.95 0.69 5.63
C LYS A 48 6.23 -0.66 6.31
N VAL A 49 5.67 -1.71 5.75
CA VAL A 49 5.72 -3.08 6.30
C VAL A 49 7.05 -3.78 6.00
N ASP A 50 7.45 -4.71 6.87
CA ASP A 50 8.58 -5.60 6.59
C ASP A 50 8.14 -6.72 5.63
N VAL A 51 8.85 -6.86 4.52
CA VAL A 51 8.48 -7.79 3.45
C VAL A 51 8.43 -9.25 3.91
N LYS A 52 9.25 -9.61 4.90
CA LYS A 52 9.42 -11.00 5.33
C LYS A 52 8.31 -11.45 6.27
N SER A 53 7.82 -10.57 7.15
CA SER A 53 6.78 -10.91 8.12
C SER A 53 5.37 -10.58 7.65
N HIS A 54 5.21 -9.58 6.76
CA HIS A 54 3.91 -8.94 6.51
C HIS A 54 2.77 -9.89 6.13
N ALA A 55 3.04 -10.95 5.38
CA ALA A 55 2.00 -11.94 5.04
C ALA A 55 1.47 -12.67 6.28
N GLN A 56 2.34 -13.00 7.22
CA GLN A 56 1.97 -13.62 8.49
C GLN A 56 1.23 -12.62 9.38
N ASP A 57 1.72 -11.37 9.45
CA ASP A 57 1.09 -10.29 10.22
C ASP A 57 -0.38 -10.08 9.79
N ILE A 58 -0.67 -10.12 8.48
CA ILE A 58 -2.04 -10.04 7.96
C ILE A 58 -2.88 -11.26 8.37
N LEU A 59 -2.31 -12.47 8.28
CA LEU A 59 -3.05 -13.70 8.61
C LEU A 59 -3.46 -13.74 10.07
N GLU A 60 -2.58 -13.32 10.98
CA GLU A 60 -2.88 -13.21 12.42
C GLU A 60 -3.96 -12.16 12.69
N ASP A 61 -3.97 -11.07 11.92
CA ASP A 61 -4.94 -9.99 12.03
C ASP A 61 -6.34 -10.32 11.48
N LEU A 62 -6.47 -11.41 10.72
CA LEU A 62 -7.72 -11.92 10.13
C LEU A 62 -8.34 -13.10 10.91
N GLN A 63 -7.64 -13.60 11.93
CA GLN A 63 -8.14 -14.64 12.83
C GLN A 63 -8.99 -14.05 13.96
#